data_AF-A0A286A5C8-F1
#
_entry.id   AF-A0A286A5C8-F1
#
_cell.length_a   1.000
_cell.length_b   1.000
_cell.length_c   1.000
_cell.angle_alpha   90.00
_cell.angle_beta   90.00
_cell.angle_gamma   90.00
#
_symmetry.space_group_name_H-M   'P 1'
#
loop_
_entity.id
_entity.type
_entity.pdbx_description
1 polymer ?
#
loop_
_entity_poly.entity_id
_entity_poly.type
_entity_poly.pdbx_seq_one_letter_code
_entity_poly.pdbx_strand_id
1 'polypeptide(L)'
;MDNYVYRNFTRESLGKAYDNTSAVKNSSEILEGFNARSAEISKQFQDTMNLHYGMDSRERIDYFSCGKKDAPLFIFIHGGYWQMRCKDTFRFLAKGPIAQGFDVASVGYPLAPSASIGEIVASIRNALYFLRCHSDVLGFDNSRIYVSGWSAGAHLAVSVLDEPGVCGALAISGIYDLKPISQCFLNDKLQLTENEILLYSPLRRPFVKKPIAVVVGANELPELRRQSAEFAMHRAEEDIPGSFNLLSNHNHFTILEELENPEGSLTQLLVQLIKY
;
A
#
# COMPACT_ATOMS: atom_id res chain seq x y z
N MET A 1 11.70 -22.15 29.96
CA MET A 1 11.94 -20.74 29.56
C MET A 1 11.20 -20.52 28.27
N ASP A 2 10.42 -19.45 28.17
CA ASP A 2 9.74 -19.12 26.93
C ASP A 2 10.78 -18.74 25.86
N ASN A 3 10.67 -19.34 24.67
CA ASN A 3 11.59 -19.09 23.57
C ASN A 3 11.14 -17.86 22.76
N TYR A 4 11.39 -16.67 23.31
CA TYR A 4 11.05 -15.41 22.66
C TYR A 4 11.99 -15.12 21.48
N VAL A 5 11.42 -14.72 20.35
CA VAL A 5 12.13 -14.46 19.08
C VAL A 5 12.13 -12.98 18.70
N TYR A 6 11.18 -12.20 19.22
CA TYR A 6 11.10 -10.76 19.02
C TYR A 6 10.37 -10.12 20.20
N ARG A 7 11.01 -9.18 20.89
CA ARG A 7 10.49 -8.58 22.13
C ARG A 7 10.05 -9.69 23.11
N ASN A 8 8.80 -9.67 23.55
CA ASN A 8 8.17 -10.66 24.43
C ASN A 8 7.29 -11.68 23.68
N PHE A 9 7.49 -11.84 22.36
CA PHE A 9 6.74 -12.79 21.55
C PHE A 9 7.53 -14.05 21.26
N THR A 10 6.89 -15.20 21.44
CA THR A 10 7.27 -16.46 20.78
C THR A 10 6.92 -16.39 19.30
N ARG A 11 7.49 -17.26 18.46
CA ARG A 11 7.14 -17.34 17.02
C ARG A 11 5.64 -17.46 16.76
N GLU A 12 4.94 -18.26 17.57
CA GLU A 12 3.49 -18.48 17.44
C GLU A 12 2.69 -17.23 17.83
N SER A 13 2.99 -16.63 18.98
CA SER A 13 2.29 -15.42 19.44
C SER A 13 2.58 -14.22 18.54
N LEU A 14 3.79 -14.14 17.96
CA LEU A 14 4.12 -13.16 16.93
C LEU A 14 3.32 -13.40 15.66
N GLY A 15 3.16 -14.65 15.22
CA GLY A 15 2.29 -15.00 14.11
C GLY A 15 0.87 -14.48 14.30
N LYS A 16 0.28 -14.71 15.48
CA LYS A 16 -1.05 -14.20 15.84
C LYS A 16 -1.11 -12.67 15.85
N ALA A 17 -0.03 -11.99 16.26
CA ALA A 17 0.05 -10.53 16.26
C ALA A 17 0.06 -9.89 14.85
N TYR A 18 0.29 -10.70 13.80
CA TYR A 18 0.26 -10.28 12.39
C TYR A 18 -0.84 -10.98 11.58
N ASP A 19 -1.66 -11.84 12.18
CA ASP A 19 -2.74 -12.52 11.46
C ASP A 19 -4.01 -11.66 11.38
N ASN A 20 -3.96 -10.62 10.54
CA ASN A 20 -5.08 -9.71 10.32
C ASN A 20 -6.34 -10.40 9.77
N THR A 21 -6.19 -11.51 9.04
CA THR A 21 -7.34 -12.24 8.48
C THR A 21 -8.11 -12.93 9.60
N SER A 22 -7.42 -13.69 10.45
CA SER A 22 -8.08 -14.36 11.59
C SER A 22 -8.59 -13.36 12.63
N ALA A 23 -7.97 -12.18 12.75
CA ALA A 23 -8.41 -11.12 13.66
C ALA A 23 -9.75 -10.49 13.26
N VAL A 24 -10.15 -10.56 11.99
CA VAL A 24 -11.42 -9.99 11.49
C VAL A 24 -12.37 -11.12 11.08
N LYS A 25 -13.32 -11.44 11.96
CA LYS A 25 -14.21 -12.62 11.84
C LYS A 25 -14.92 -12.75 10.48
N ASN A 26 -15.30 -11.63 9.86
CA ASN A 26 -16.01 -11.59 8.58
C ASN A 26 -15.12 -11.14 7.41
N SER A 27 -13.79 -11.35 7.50
CA SER A 27 -12.86 -10.93 6.44
C SER A 27 -13.19 -11.53 5.07
N SER A 28 -13.71 -12.76 5.01
CA SER A 28 -14.09 -13.40 3.75
C SER A 28 -15.24 -12.66 3.06
N GLU A 29 -16.30 -12.36 3.80
CA GLU A 29 -17.47 -11.62 3.29
C GLU A 29 -17.08 -10.21 2.83
N ILE A 30 -16.21 -9.53 3.59
CA ILE A 30 -15.69 -8.21 3.21
C ILE A 30 -14.93 -8.30 1.87
N LEU A 31 -14.06 -9.30 1.71
CA LEU A 31 -13.29 -9.51 0.48
C LEU A 31 -14.19 -9.89 -0.72
N GLU A 32 -15.25 -10.65 -0.51
CA GLU A 32 -16.26 -10.90 -1.54
C GLU A 32 -16.95 -9.60 -1.98
N GLY A 33 -17.28 -8.74 -1.01
CA GLY A 33 -17.79 -7.39 -1.28
C GLY A 33 -16.79 -6.51 -2.05
N PHE A 34 -15.48 -6.65 -1.80
CA PHE A 34 -14.44 -5.96 -2.58
C PHE A 34 -14.40 -6.45 -4.02
N ASN A 35 -14.47 -7.76 -4.25
CA ASN A 35 -14.51 -8.35 -5.59
C ASN A 35 -15.74 -7.88 -6.38
N ALA A 36 -16.93 -7.88 -5.75
CA ALA A 36 -18.16 -7.44 -6.40
C ALA A 36 -18.10 -5.97 -6.82
N ARG A 37 -17.65 -5.08 -5.91
CA ARG A 37 -17.50 -3.64 -6.22
C ARG A 37 -16.42 -3.37 -7.26
N SER A 38 -15.33 -4.15 -7.24
CA SER A 38 -14.24 -4.04 -8.22
C SER A 38 -14.63 -4.50 -9.61
N ALA A 39 -15.42 -5.58 -9.70
CA ALA A 39 -16.00 -6.02 -10.96
C ALA A 39 -16.91 -4.94 -11.55
N GLU A 40 -17.71 -4.26 -10.72
CA GLU A 40 -18.62 -3.22 -11.19
C GLU A 40 -17.89 -2.02 -11.81
N ILE A 41 -16.91 -1.44 -11.11
CA ILE A 41 -16.18 -0.29 -11.65
C ILE A 41 -15.39 -0.65 -12.92
N SER A 42 -14.83 -1.87 -13.00
CA SER A 42 -14.02 -2.29 -14.16
C SER A 42 -14.77 -2.28 -15.48
N LYS A 43 -16.11 -2.43 -15.46
CA LYS A 43 -16.96 -2.38 -16.66
C LYS A 43 -16.91 -1.04 -17.38
N GLN A 44 -16.57 0.04 -16.67
CA GLN A 44 -16.53 1.41 -17.20
C GLN A 44 -15.18 1.78 -17.81
N PHE A 45 -14.13 0.96 -17.62
CA PHE A 45 -12.75 1.28 -17.97
C PHE A 45 -12.06 0.15 -18.74
N GLN A 46 -12.80 -0.62 -19.54
CA GLN A 46 -12.30 -1.88 -20.14
C GLN A 46 -11.03 -1.70 -20.97
N ASP A 47 -10.90 -0.60 -21.71
CA ASP A 47 -9.78 -0.34 -22.62
C ASP A 47 -8.45 -0.06 -21.90
N THR A 48 -8.49 0.25 -20.61
CA THR A 48 -7.32 0.63 -19.82
C THR A 48 -7.03 -0.38 -18.68
N MET A 49 -7.64 -1.56 -18.74
CA MET A 49 -7.34 -2.66 -17.83
C MET A 49 -6.16 -3.49 -18.31
N ASN A 50 -5.40 -4.05 -17.36
CA ASN A 50 -4.31 -5.00 -17.59
C ASN A 50 -3.21 -4.51 -18.55
N LEU A 51 -2.84 -3.23 -18.48
CA LEU A 51 -1.67 -2.70 -19.17
C LEU A 51 -0.41 -3.42 -18.66
N HIS A 52 0.38 -3.98 -19.57
CA HIS A 52 1.59 -4.72 -19.23
C HIS A 52 2.75 -3.74 -18.99
N TYR A 53 3.39 -3.82 -17.82
CA TYR A 53 4.62 -3.06 -17.54
C TYR A 53 5.87 -3.94 -17.38
N GLY A 54 5.69 -5.26 -17.30
CA GLY A 54 6.76 -6.22 -17.08
C GLY A 54 6.43 -7.60 -17.64
N MET A 55 7.35 -8.53 -17.42
CA MET A 55 7.31 -9.87 -18.01
C MET A 55 6.47 -10.85 -17.19
N ASP A 56 6.39 -10.67 -15.87
CA ASP A 56 5.58 -11.53 -15.03
C ASP A 56 4.08 -11.32 -15.34
N SER A 57 3.30 -12.39 -15.27
CA SER A 57 1.85 -12.35 -15.52
C SER A 57 1.09 -11.35 -14.65
N ARG A 58 1.64 -11.02 -13.47
CA ARG A 58 1.06 -10.13 -12.46
C ARG A 58 1.50 -8.68 -12.61
N GLU A 59 2.53 -8.41 -13.42
CA GLU A 59 3.04 -7.08 -13.70
C GLU A 59 2.10 -6.35 -14.66
N ARG A 60 0.96 -5.94 -14.09
CA ARG A 60 -0.17 -5.34 -14.78
C ARG A 60 -0.64 -4.10 -14.05
N ILE A 61 -1.08 -3.10 -14.81
CA ILE A 61 -1.73 -1.90 -14.30
C ILE A 61 -3.16 -1.85 -14.80
N ASP A 62 -4.10 -1.56 -13.91
CA ASP A 62 -5.42 -1.07 -14.30
C ASP A 62 -5.42 0.44 -14.15
N TYR A 63 -5.74 1.17 -15.22
CA TYR A 63 -5.77 2.62 -15.23
C TYR A 63 -7.21 3.14 -15.31
N PHE A 64 -7.54 4.13 -14.49
CA PHE A 64 -8.87 4.73 -14.41
C PHE A 64 -8.73 6.24 -14.55
N SER A 65 -9.24 6.80 -15.65
CA SER A 65 -9.21 8.26 -15.84
C SER A 65 -10.39 8.94 -15.15
N CYS A 66 -10.14 10.10 -14.54
CA CYS A 66 -11.19 10.99 -14.05
C CYS A 66 -11.77 11.89 -15.16
N GLY A 67 -11.29 11.76 -16.41
CA GLY A 67 -11.75 12.54 -17.56
C GLY A 67 -11.20 13.96 -17.63
N LYS A 68 -10.28 14.34 -16.74
CA LYS A 68 -9.58 15.64 -16.77
C LYS A 68 -8.19 15.47 -17.39
N LYS A 69 -7.81 16.41 -18.25
CA LYS A 69 -6.45 16.48 -18.77
C LYS A 69 -5.48 16.91 -17.67
N ASP A 70 -4.28 16.34 -17.70
CA ASP A 70 -3.17 16.65 -16.80
C ASP A 70 -3.57 16.46 -15.33
N ALA A 71 -4.42 15.47 -15.04
CA ALA A 71 -4.86 15.16 -13.67
C ALA A 71 -3.66 14.68 -12.81
N PRO A 72 -3.65 14.94 -11.49
CA PRO A 72 -2.71 14.26 -10.60
C PRO A 72 -2.97 12.74 -10.63
N LEU A 73 -1.90 11.96 -10.57
CA LEU A 73 -1.99 10.50 -10.58
C LEU A 73 -1.95 9.94 -9.16
N PHE A 74 -2.93 9.13 -8.80
CA PHE A 74 -2.94 8.31 -7.60
C PHE A 74 -2.60 6.85 -7.94
N ILE A 75 -1.50 6.34 -7.40
CA ILE A 75 -1.10 4.95 -7.60
C ILE A 75 -1.47 4.14 -6.36
N PHE A 76 -2.30 3.11 -6.51
CA PHE A 76 -2.66 2.20 -5.42
C PHE A 76 -1.96 0.85 -5.56
N ILE A 77 -1.30 0.42 -4.47
CA ILE A 77 -0.60 -0.86 -4.36
C ILE A 77 -1.32 -1.72 -3.32
N HIS A 78 -1.76 -2.91 -3.73
CA HIS A 78 -2.53 -3.78 -2.85
C HIS A 78 -1.68 -4.42 -1.74
N GLY A 79 -2.37 -4.92 -0.71
CA GLY A 79 -1.76 -5.66 0.40
C GLY A 79 -1.75 -7.18 0.19
N GLY A 80 -1.58 -7.92 1.28
CA GLY A 80 -1.53 -9.39 1.25
C GLY A 80 -0.14 -9.97 1.52
N TYR A 81 0.61 -9.35 2.44
CA TYR A 81 1.91 -9.85 2.92
C TYR A 81 2.90 -10.22 1.81
N TRP A 82 2.87 -9.52 0.67
CA TRP A 82 3.69 -9.80 -0.52
C TRP A 82 3.54 -11.23 -1.07
N GLN A 83 2.54 -11.98 -0.62
CA GLN A 83 2.39 -13.43 -0.83
C GLN A 83 1.02 -13.81 -1.41
N MET A 84 0.06 -12.88 -1.45
CA MET A 84 -1.31 -13.16 -1.89
C MET A 84 -2.02 -11.90 -2.41
N ARG A 85 -3.27 -12.11 -2.87
CA ARG A 85 -4.18 -11.13 -3.49
C ARG A 85 -3.75 -10.68 -4.88
N CYS A 86 -4.53 -9.78 -5.46
CA CYS A 86 -4.37 -9.23 -6.80
C CYS A 86 -4.97 -7.82 -6.83
N LYS A 87 -4.46 -6.94 -7.69
CA LYS A 87 -5.02 -5.60 -7.95
C LYS A 87 -6.52 -5.63 -8.28
N ASP A 88 -6.97 -6.71 -8.91
CA ASP A 88 -8.35 -6.92 -9.35
C ASP A 88 -9.36 -6.87 -8.19
N THR A 89 -8.97 -7.30 -7.00
CA THR A 89 -9.82 -7.24 -5.80
C THR A 89 -10.03 -5.81 -5.30
N PHE A 90 -9.15 -4.86 -5.67
CA PHE A 90 -9.09 -3.52 -5.08
C PHE A 90 -9.43 -2.39 -6.06
N ARG A 91 -9.91 -2.69 -7.27
CA ARG A 91 -10.31 -1.67 -8.26
C ARG A 91 -11.35 -0.70 -7.72
N PHE A 92 -12.24 -1.16 -6.83
CA PHE A 92 -13.26 -0.33 -6.21
C PHE A 92 -12.69 0.93 -5.50
N LEU A 93 -11.44 0.88 -5.05
CA LEU A 93 -10.77 2.00 -4.38
C LEU A 93 -10.45 3.17 -5.30
N ALA A 94 -10.59 3.01 -6.61
CA ALA A 94 -10.44 4.13 -7.53
C ALA A 94 -11.58 5.16 -7.43
N LYS A 95 -12.76 4.77 -6.89
CA LYS A 95 -13.95 5.65 -6.86
C LYS A 95 -13.72 6.98 -6.13
N GLY A 96 -13.17 6.94 -4.91
CA GLY A 96 -12.92 8.13 -4.11
C GLY A 96 -11.95 9.10 -4.79
N PRO A 97 -10.73 8.67 -5.15
CA PRO A 97 -9.77 9.51 -5.88
C PRO A 97 -10.29 10.04 -7.22
N ILE A 98 -10.99 9.23 -8.02
CA ILE A 98 -11.60 9.70 -9.29
C ILE A 98 -12.59 10.83 -9.04
N ALA A 99 -13.45 10.70 -8.03
CA ALA A 99 -14.41 11.73 -7.67
C ALA A 99 -13.73 13.03 -7.22
N GLN A 100 -12.53 12.94 -6.63
CA GLN A 100 -11.69 14.09 -6.29
C GLN A 100 -10.80 14.59 -7.44
N GLY A 101 -10.94 14.03 -8.65
CA GLY A 101 -10.24 14.47 -9.85
C GLY A 101 -8.81 13.95 -10.00
N PHE A 102 -8.50 12.79 -9.41
CA PHE A 102 -7.28 12.04 -9.68
C PHE A 102 -7.51 11.01 -10.77
N ASP A 103 -6.55 10.86 -11.67
CA ASP A 103 -6.40 9.61 -12.39
C ASP A 103 -5.86 8.55 -11.43
N VAL A 104 -6.21 7.28 -11.63
CA VAL A 104 -5.83 6.19 -10.73
C VAL A 104 -5.14 5.07 -11.48
N ALA A 105 -4.01 4.60 -10.97
CA ALA A 105 -3.35 3.37 -11.41
C ALA A 105 -3.35 2.33 -10.28
N SER A 106 -4.02 1.20 -10.48
CA SER A 106 -3.96 0.05 -9.57
C SER A 106 -2.91 -0.94 -10.05
N VAL A 107 -1.88 -1.18 -9.24
CA VAL A 107 -0.67 -1.92 -9.64
C VAL A 107 -0.68 -3.34 -9.07
N GLY A 108 -0.58 -4.34 -9.95
CA GLY A 108 -0.30 -5.73 -9.60
C GLY A 108 1.21 -5.98 -9.65
N TYR A 109 1.70 -6.92 -8.85
CA TYR A 109 3.13 -7.23 -8.73
C TYR A 109 3.34 -8.73 -8.46
N PRO A 110 4.54 -9.29 -8.74
CA PRO A 110 4.87 -10.69 -8.47
C PRO A 110 4.84 -10.98 -6.95
N LEU A 111 4.70 -12.25 -6.56
CA LEU A 111 4.53 -12.61 -5.14
C LEU A 111 5.59 -13.60 -4.67
N ALA A 112 5.91 -13.56 -3.38
CA ALA A 112 6.71 -14.59 -2.74
C ALA A 112 5.94 -15.93 -2.68
N PRO A 113 6.62 -17.08 -2.81
CA PRO A 113 8.09 -17.24 -2.87
C PRO A 113 8.68 -17.10 -4.28
N SER A 114 7.87 -16.84 -5.32
CA SER A 114 8.35 -16.72 -6.70
C SER A 114 9.19 -15.46 -6.94
N ALA A 115 9.04 -14.45 -6.09
CA ALA A 115 9.87 -13.26 -6.07
C ALA A 115 10.29 -12.91 -4.63
N SER A 116 11.55 -12.53 -4.45
CA SER A 116 12.09 -11.93 -3.24
C SER A 116 11.49 -10.55 -2.97
N ILE A 117 11.62 -10.03 -1.74
CA ILE A 117 11.13 -8.68 -1.42
C ILE A 117 11.79 -7.61 -2.30
N GLY A 118 13.07 -7.81 -2.65
CA GLY A 118 13.80 -6.91 -3.54
C GLY A 118 13.25 -6.88 -4.96
N GLU A 119 12.94 -8.06 -5.53
CA GLU A 119 12.32 -8.17 -6.86
C GLU A 119 10.91 -7.56 -6.87
N ILE A 120 10.14 -7.72 -5.80
CA ILE A 120 8.81 -7.11 -5.67
C ILE A 120 8.91 -5.58 -5.65
N VAL A 121 9.83 -5.02 -4.85
CA VAL A 121 10.03 -3.56 -4.80
C VAL A 121 10.54 -3.05 -6.16
N ALA A 122 11.45 -3.77 -6.83
CA ALA A 122 11.91 -3.42 -8.17
C ALA A 122 10.78 -3.43 -9.20
N SER A 123 9.85 -4.39 -9.10
CA SER A 123 8.66 -4.46 -9.96
C SER A 123 7.76 -3.22 -9.79
N ILE A 124 7.54 -2.75 -8.56
CA ILE A 124 6.79 -1.50 -8.33
C ILE A 124 7.50 -0.29 -8.95
N ARG A 125 8.82 -0.20 -8.84
CA ARG A 125 9.59 0.86 -9.53
C ARG A 125 9.42 0.80 -11.05
N ASN A 126 9.42 -0.41 -11.63
CA ASN A 126 9.16 -0.60 -13.06
C ASN A 126 7.75 -0.14 -13.46
N ALA A 127 6.73 -0.38 -12.61
CA ALA A 127 5.39 0.13 -12.83
C ALA A 127 5.34 1.67 -12.86
N LEU A 128 6.03 2.33 -11.92
CA LEU A 128 6.13 3.79 -11.90
C LEU A 128 6.88 4.33 -13.14
N TYR A 129 7.97 3.68 -13.54
CA TYR A 129 8.70 4.00 -14.76
C TYR A 129 7.79 3.90 -15.99
N PHE A 130 7.07 2.78 -16.14
CA PHE A 130 6.12 2.58 -17.22
C PHE A 130 5.07 3.70 -17.26
N LEU A 131 4.44 4.02 -16.12
CA LEU A 131 3.43 5.08 -16.04
C LEU A 131 4.01 6.42 -16.51
N ARG A 132 5.19 6.82 -16.03
CA ARG A 132 5.82 8.09 -16.43
C ARG A 132 6.16 8.13 -17.92
N CYS A 133 6.64 7.03 -18.50
CA CYS A 133 6.93 6.95 -19.93
C CYS A 133 5.67 7.04 -20.81
N HIS A 134 4.51 6.73 -20.26
CA HIS A 134 3.23 6.75 -20.97
C HIS A 134 2.30 7.88 -20.49
N SER A 135 2.81 8.87 -19.74
CA SER A 135 1.97 9.93 -19.16
C SER A 135 1.22 10.72 -20.21
N ASP A 136 1.84 11.01 -21.36
CA ASP A 136 1.21 11.76 -22.44
C ASP A 136 0.05 11.00 -23.08
N VAL A 137 0.15 9.67 -23.15
CA VAL A 137 -0.89 8.78 -23.70
C VAL A 137 -2.01 8.57 -22.69
N LEU A 138 -1.65 8.43 -21.41
CA LEU A 138 -2.60 8.20 -20.31
C LEU A 138 -3.27 9.49 -19.82
N GLY A 139 -2.70 10.66 -20.14
CA GLY A 139 -3.30 11.98 -19.91
C GLY A 139 -3.10 12.59 -18.53
N PHE A 140 -2.21 12.04 -17.69
CA PHE A 140 -1.92 12.55 -16.34
C PHE A 140 -0.65 13.41 -16.29
N ASP A 141 -0.57 14.25 -15.25
CA ASP A 141 0.61 15.06 -14.96
C ASP A 141 1.69 14.24 -14.23
N ASN A 142 2.79 13.93 -14.93
CA ASN A 142 3.88 13.12 -14.39
C ASN A 142 4.71 13.80 -13.28
N SER A 143 4.46 15.08 -13.00
CA SER A 143 5.06 15.81 -11.90
C SER A 143 4.22 15.78 -10.61
N ARG A 144 3.00 15.22 -10.66
CA ARG A 144 2.04 15.19 -9.56
C ARG A 144 1.54 13.77 -9.26
N ILE A 145 2.47 12.90 -8.88
CA ILE A 145 2.18 11.49 -8.56
C ILE A 145 2.09 11.29 -7.04
N TYR A 146 1.04 10.65 -6.57
CA TYR A 146 0.82 10.30 -5.17
C TYR A 146 0.70 8.78 -5.07
N VAL A 147 1.56 8.17 -4.26
CA VAL A 147 1.57 6.71 -4.10
C VAL A 147 0.83 6.31 -2.84
N SER A 148 0.10 5.22 -2.90
CA SER A 148 -0.64 4.69 -1.77
C SER A 148 -0.56 3.19 -1.78
N GLY A 149 -0.71 2.63 -0.61
CA GLY A 149 -0.96 1.22 -0.53
C GLY A 149 -1.50 0.83 0.83
N TRP A 150 -1.96 -0.40 0.88
CA TRP A 150 -2.58 -0.98 2.05
C TRP A 150 -1.76 -2.15 2.57
N SER A 151 -1.49 -2.21 3.87
CA SER A 151 -0.74 -3.30 4.49
C SER A 151 0.67 -3.43 3.88
N ALA A 152 1.02 -4.60 3.34
CA ALA A 152 2.21 -4.79 2.52
C ALA A 152 2.33 -3.79 1.35
N GLY A 153 1.22 -3.28 0.82
CA GLY A 153 1.23 -2.24 -0.21
C GLY A 153 1.69 -0.88 0.32
N ALA A 154 1.40 -0.54 1.59
CA ALA A 154 1.88 0.70 2.20
C ALA A 154 3.41 0.66 2.37
N HIS A 155 3.95 -0.51 2.72
CA HIS A 155 5.39 -0.77 2.70
C HIS A 155 5.99 -0.50 1.32
N LEU A 156 5.36 -1.01 0.26
CA LEU A 156 5.81 -0.81 -1.12
C LEU A 156 5.70 0.66 -1.57
N ALA A 157 4.61 1.34 -1.24
CA ALA A 157 4.40 2.76 -1.55
C ALA A 157 5.49 3.63 -0.91
N VAL A 158 5.83 3.40 0.35
CA VAL A 158 6.93 4.10 1.03
C VAL A 158 8.28 3.74 0.41
N SER A 159 8.46 2.49 -0.02
CA SER A 159 9.71 2.01 -0.61
C SER A 159 10.05 2.63 -1.96
N VAL A 160 9.09 3.29 -2.62
CA VAL A 160 9.28 3.99 -3.92
C VAL A 160 9.01 5.49 -3.81
N LEU A 161 8.96 6.04 -2.60
CA LEU A 161 8.71 7.46 -2.37
C LEU A 161 9.81 8.34 -2.99
N ASP A 162 11.01 7.81 -3.18
CA ASP A 162 12.16 8.47 -3.82
C ASP A 162 12.02 8.62 -5.35
N GLU A 163 11.06 7.95 -5.98
CA GLU A 163 10.92 7.98 -7.44
C GLU A 163 10.60 9.39 -7.99
N PRO A 164 11.12 9.74 -9.17
CA PRO A 164 10.77 10.98 -9.89
C PRO A 164 9.26 11.15 -10.07
N GLY A 165 8.77 12.38 -9.86
CA GLY A 165 7.36 12.74 -10.00
C GLY A 165 6.50 12.39 -8.78
N VAL A 166 6.96 11.53 -7.87
CA VAL A 166 6.24 11.22 -6.63
C VAL A 166 6.33 12.41 -5.68
N CYS A 167 5.19 12.97 -5.28
CA CYS A 167 5.08 14.12 -4.38
C CYS A 167 4.86 13.71 -2.94
N GLY A 168 4.13 12.62 -2.69
CA GLY A 168 3.80 12.16 -1.35
C GLY A 168 3.15 10.78 -1.32
N ALA A 169 2.89 10.28 -0.11
CA ALA A 169 2.26 8.98 0.06
C ALA A 169 1.10 8.94 1.07
N LEU A 170 0.09 8.13 0.77
CA LEU A 170 -0.94 7.70 1.71
C LEU A 170 -0.64 6.25 2.12
N ALA A 171 -0.11 6.06 3.33
CA ALA A 171 0.36 4.76 3.80
C ALA A 171 -0.67 4.16 4.78
N ILE A 172 -1.48 3.20 4.30
CA ILE A 172 -2.63 2.66 5.03
C ILE A 172 -2.25 1.34 5.69
N SER A 173 -2.28 1.29 7.02
CA SER A 173 -2.10 0.09 7.84
C SER A 173 -0.79 -0.66 7.54
N GLY A 174 0.32 0.07 7.37
CA GLY A 174 1.55 -0.47 6.80
C GLY A 174 2.46 -1.26 7.75
N ILE A 175 3.46 -1.88 7.14
CA ILE A 175 4.58 -2.56 7.81
C ILE A 175 5.86 -1.81 7.48
N TYR A 176 6.59 -1.36 8.49
CA TYR A 176 7.73 -0.47 8.30
C TYR A 176 9.04 -1.06 8.88
N ASP A 177 8.95 -2.14 9.67
CA ASP A 177 10.07 -2.98 10.10
C ASP A 177 9.78 -4.46 9.74
N LEU A 178 10.63 -5.03 8.88
CA LEU A 178 10.51 -6.43 8.44
C LEU A 178 11.12 -7.43 9.44
N LYS A 179 11.85 -6.98 10.46
CA LYS A 179 12.44 -7.89 11.46
C LYS A 179 11.40 -8.77 12.16
N PRO A 180 10.29 -8.26 12.72
CA PRO A 180 9.26 -9.12 13.31
C PRO A 180 8.64 -10.08 12.30
N ILE A 181 8.49 -9.66 11.03
CA ILE A 181 7.98 -10.52 9.96
C ILE A 181 8.91 -11.72 9.73
N SER A 182 10.23 -11.49 9.78
CA SER A 182 11.23 -12.54 9.60
C SER A 182 11.24 -13.60 10.72
N GLN A 183 10.62 -13.30 11.86
CA GLN A 183 10.58 -14.16 13.05
C GLN A 183 9.25 -14.93 13.20
N CYS A 184 8.31 -14.81 12.26
CA CYS A 184 7.02 -15.51 12.29
C CYS A 184 6.77 -16.36 11.03
N PHE A 185 5.62 -17.03 10.96
CA PHE A 185 5.26 -17.94 9.85
C PHE A 185 5.26 -17.25 8.47
N LEU A 186 5.09 -15.93 8.41
CA LEU A 186 5.15 -15.18 7.16
C LEU A 186 6.51 -15.34 6.46
N ASN A 187 7.58 -15.59 7.22
CA ASN A 187 8.90 -15.78 6.65
C ASN A 187 9.08 -17.12 5.95
N ASP A 188 8.14 -18.06 6.08
CA ASP A 188 8.25 -19.38 5.43
C ASP A 188 8.22 -19.26 3.90
N LYS A 189 7.50 -18.25 3.36
CA LYS A 189 7.57 -17.91 1.92
C LYS A 189 8.50 -16.75 1.61
N LEU A 190 8.61 -15.75 2.49
CA LEU A 190 9.40 -14.55 2.21
C LEU A 190 10.91 -14.81 2.26
N GLN A 191 11.35 -15.75 3.12
CA GLN A 191 12.75 -16.13 3.28
C GLN A 191 13.70 -14.92 3.43
N LEU A 192 13.27 -13.91 4.19
CA LEU A 192 13.99 -12.65 4.36
C LEU A 192 15.38 -12.88 4.93
N THR A 193 16.38 -12.40 4.22
CA THR A 193 17.76 -12.29 4.70
C THR A 193 17.94 -11.07 5.61
N GLU A 194 18.96 -11.07 6.47
CA GLU A 194 19.26 -9.88 7.29
C GLU A 194 19.57 -8.65 6.42
N ASN A 195 20.20 -8.85 5.26
CA ASN A 195 20.47 -7.77 4.31
C ASN A 195 19.17 -7.18 3.73
N GLU A 196 18.20 -8.01 3.36
CA GLU A 196 16.90 -7.53 2.89
C GLU A 196 16.11 -6.82 3.99
N ILE A 197 16.19 -7.29 5.24
CA ILE A 197 15.55 -6.59 6.37
C ILE A 197 16.12 -5.18 6.51
N LEU A 198 17.44 -5.00 6.39
CA LEU A 198 18.07 -3.68 6.44
C LEU A 198 17.68 -2.80 5.24
N LEU A 199 17.71 -3.36 4.02
CA LEU A 199 17.45 -2.62 2.78
C LEU A 199 15.97 -2.32 2.51
N TYR A 200 15.07 -3.12 3.06
CA TYR A 200 13.64 -3.02 2.77
C TYR A 200 12.79 -2.80 4.01
N SER A 201 13.35 -2.46 5.17
CA SER A 201 12.55 -1.88 6.26
C SER A 201 12.61 -0.36 6.19
N PRO A 202 11.49 0.35 5.89
CA PRO A 202 11.47 1.81 5.93
C PRO A 202 12.00 2.43 7.23
N LEU A 203 11.78 1.79 8.38
CA LEU A 203 12.30 2.23 9.70
C LEU A 203 13.82 2.07 9.87
N ARG A 204 14.50 1.34 8.99
CA ARG A 204 15.94 1.03 9.10
C ARG A 204 16.78 1.80 8.07
N ARG A 205 16.18 2.76 7.39
CA ARG A 205 16.79 3.52 6.29
C ARG A 205 16.64 5.02 6.51
N PRO A 206 17.52 5.85 5.92
CA PRO A 206 17.30 7.28 5.85
C PRO A 206 15.94 7.59 5.21
N PHE A 207 15.16 8.46 5.86
CA PHE A 207 13.84 8.81 5.37
C PHE A 207 13.89 9.72 4.14
N VAL A 208 13.07 9.40 3.14
CA VAL A 208 12.77 10.33 2.05
C VAL A 208 11.94 11.50 2.60
N LYS A 209 12.41 12.73 2.33
CA LYS A 209 11.88 13.99 2.86
C LYS A 209 10.64 14.51 2.09
N LYS A 210 9.68 13.62 1.82
CA LYS A 210 8.39 13.92 1.16
C LYS A 210 7.22 13.65 2.11
N PRO A 211 6.08 14.34 1.97
CA PRO A 211 4.92 14.13 2.84
C PRO A 211 4.39 12.69 2.82
N ILE A 212 4.12 12.14 4.01
CA ILE A 212 3.39 10.87 4.15
C ILE A 212 2.24 11.03 5.14
N ALA A 213 1.02 10.72 4.72
CA ALA A 213 -0.10 10.49 5.64
C ALA A 213 -0.08 9.01 6.05
N VAL A 214 0.38 8.72 7.27
CA VAL A 214 0.36 7.38 7.87
C VAL A 214 -0.98 7.19 8.55
N VAL A 215 -1.70 6.13 8.19
CA VAL A 215 -3.06 5.87 8.69
C VAL A 215 -3.18 4.44 9.18
N VAL A 216 -3.88 4.23 10.30
CA VAL A 216 -4.16 2.89 10.83
C VAL A 216 -5.51 2.89 11.55
N GLY A 217 -6.24 1.78 11.50
CA GLY A 217 -7.50 1.59 12.21
C GLY A 217 -7.31 1.34 13.70
N ALA A 218 -8.19 1.91 14.53
CA ALA A 218 -8.15 1.72 15.98
C ALA A 218 -8.40 0.28 16.43
N ASN A 219 -9.15 -0.49 15.62
CA ASN A 219 -9.49 -1.89 15.87
C ASN A 219 -8.53 -2.87 15.17
N GLU A 220 -7.40 -2.39 14.66
CA GLU A 220 -6.34 -3.25 14.13
C GLU A 220 -5.49 -3.90 15.22
N LEU A 221 -4.76 -4.95 14.85
CA LEU A 221 -3.84 -5.64 15.75
C LEU A 221 -2.79 -4.68 16.32
N PRO A 222 -2.37 -4.86 17.59
CA PRO A 222 -1.44 -3.96 18.25
C PRO A 222 -0.13 -3.72 17.50
N GLU A 223 0.45 -4.74 16.85
CA GLU A 223 1.73 -4.60 16.14
C GLU A 223 1.61 -3.75 14.86
N LEU A 224 0.45 -3.74 14.19
CA LEU A 224 0.20 -2.85 13.05
C LEU A 224 0.08 -1.39 13.52
N ARG A 225 -0.71 -1.16 14.58
CA ARG A 225 -0.82 0.17 15.21
C ARG A 225 0.52 0.68 15.70
N ARG A 226 1.30 -0.18 16.34
CA ARG A 226 2.64 0.15 16.85
C ARG A 226 3.57 0.58 15.74
N GLN A 227 3.69 -0.23 14.68
CA GLN A 227 4.59 0.10 13.57
C GLN A 227 4.18 1.39 12.87
N SER A 228 2.89 1.62 12.64
CA SER A 228 2.41 2.90 12.07
C SER A 228 2.74 4.09 12.96
N ALA A 229 2.54 3.97 14.28
CA ALA A 229 2.87 5.03 15.22
C ALA A 229 4.38 5.30 15.30
N GLU A 230 5.21 4.26 15.43
CA GLU A 230 6.67 4.39 15.49
C GLU A 230 7.24 4.99 14.20
N PHE A 231 6.76 4.54 13.02
CA PHE A 231 7.20 5.10 11.74
C PHE A 231 6.85 6.58 11.59
N ALA A 232 5.63 6.98 11.93
CA ALA A 232 5.23 8.38 11.86
C ALA A 232 5.99 9.24 12.89
N MET A 233 6.19 8.73 14.11
CA MET A 233 6.92 9.41 15.17
C MET A 233 8.37 9.70 14.77
N HIS A 234 9.11 8.69 14.27
CA HIS A 234 10.50 8.91 13.84
C HIS A 234 10.65 9.87 12.66
N ARG A 235 9.65 9.92 11.76
CA ARG A 235 9.63 10.94 10.70
C ARG A 235 9.40 12.34 11.27
N ALA A 236 8.52 12.47 12.25
CA ALA A 236 8.24 13.75 12.90
C ALA A 236 9.44 14.25 13.72
N GLU A 237 10.21 13.36 14.35
CA GLU A 237 11.47 13.69 15.05
C GLU A 237 12.54 14.27 14.11
N GLU A 238 12.45 14.00 12.80
CA GLU A 238 13.33 14.56 11.78
C GLU A 238 12.67 15.72 10.98
N ASP A 239 11.60 16.33 11.52
CA ASP A 239 10.84 17.45 10.92
C ASP A 239 10.37 17.17 9.48
N ILE A 240 10.08 15.91 9.16
CA ILE A 240 9.63 15.51 7.83
C ILE A 240 8.13 15.73 7.70
N PRO A 241 7.62 16.40 6.64
CA PRO A 241 6.19 16.62 6.46
C PRO A 241 5.41 15.31 6.45
N GLY A 242 4.17 15.36 6.95
CA GLY A 242 3.27 14.22 7.04
C GLY A 242 2.34 14.29 8.24
N SER A 243 1.53 13.23 8.41
CA SER A 243 0.60 13.11 9.53
C SER A 243 0.47 11.65 9.99
N PHE A 244 0.10 11.46 11.25
CA PHE A 244 -0.34 10.17 11.80
C PHE A 244 -1.83 10.24 12.12
N ASN A 245 -2.60 9.30 11.60
CA ASN A 245 -4.05 9.29 11.73
C ASN A 245 -4.52 7.91 12.23
N LEU A 246 -5.16 7.92 13.40
CA LEU A 246 -5.80 6.74 13.97
C LEU A 246 -7.30 6.81 13.70
N LEU A 247 -7.82 5.97 12.80
CA LEU A 247 -9.24 5.98 12.45
C LEU A 247 -10.05 5.11 13.40
N SER A 248 -10.92 5.75 14.18
CA SER A 248 -11.85 5.07 15.09
C SER A 248 -12.76 4.10 14.34
N ASN A 249 -13.15 3.01 15.00
CA ASN A 249 -14.10 2.00 14.51
C ASN A 249 -13.70 1.22 13.24
N HIS A 250 -12.47 1.39 12.74
CA HIS A 250 -11.99 0.68 11.57
C HIS A 250 -11.03 -0.46 11.94
N ASN A 251 -11.22 -1.61 11.31
CA ASN A 251 -10.29 -2.74 11.34
C ASN A 251 -9.41 -2.74 10.08
N HIS A 252 -8.56 -3.75 9.93
CA HIS A 252 -7.57 -3.81 8.86
C HIS A 252 -8.19 -3.81 7.46
N PHE A 253 -9.45 -4.24 7.29
CA PHE A 253 -10.13 -4.27 6.00
C PHE A 253 -11.12 -3.11 5.83
N THR A 254 -11.95 -2.83 6.84
CA THR A 254 -13.00 -1.80 6.71
C THR A 254 -12.40 -0.41 6.53
N ILE A 255 -11.17 -0.17 6.98
CA ILE A 255 -10.45 1.10 6.75
C ILE A 255 -10.41 1.50 5.26
N LEU A 256 -10.45 0.53 4.34
CA LEU A 256 -10.43 0.79 2.90
C LEU A 256 -11.71 1.44 2.37
N GLU A 257 -12.82 1.34 3.10
CA GLU A 257 -14.09 1.99 2.73
C GLU A 257 -13.97 3.52 2.74
N GLU A 258 -13.09 4.05 3.58
CA GLU A 258 -12.77 5.48 3.64
C GLU A 258 -12.03 6.00 2.40
N LEU A 259 -11.42 5.11 1.59
CA LEU A 259 -10.79 5.47 0.32
C LEU A 259 -11.74 5.26 -0.87
N GLU A 260 -12.71 4.34 -0.76
CA GLU A 260 -13.77 4.25 -1.76
C GLU A 260 -14.70 5.47 -1.70
N ASN A 261 -15.01 5.94 -0.48
CA ASN A 261 -15.89 7.08 -0.28
C ASN A 261 -15.17 8.40 -0.65
N PRO A 262 -15.73 9.22 -1.57
CA PRO A 262 -15.17 10.55 -1.90
C PRO A 262 -15.00 11.48 -0.69
N GLU A 263 -15.90 11.38 0.29
CA GLU A 263 -15.87 12.17 1.53
C GLU A 263 -15.22 11.42 2.70
N GLY A 264 -14.69 10.21 2.44
CA GLY A 264 -14.02 9.40 3.45
C GLY A 264 -12.66 9.98 3.85
N SER A 265 -12.25 9.69 5.07
CA SER A 265 -11.06 10.25 5.71
C SER A 265 -9.79 10.00 4.90
N LEU A 266 -9.65 8.80 4.30
CA LEU A 266 -8.49 8.47 3.47
C LEU A 266 -8.46 9.29 2.18
N THR A 267 -9.62 9.42 1.51
CA THR A 267 -9.74 10.27 0.31
C THR A 267 -9.43 11.73 0.62
N GLN A 268 -9.93 12.25 1.75
CA GLN A 268 -9.66 13.62 2.17
C GLN A 268 -8.18 13.85 2.53
N LEU A 269 -7.54 12.87 3.17
CA LEU A 269 -6.09 12.90 3.42
C LEU A 269 -5.28 12.89 2.11
N LEU A 270 -5.71 12.13 1.10
CA LEU A 270 -5.10 12.18 -0.23
C LEU A 270 -5.19 13.59 -0.84
N VAL A 271 -6.36 14.23 -0.78
CA VAL A 271 -6.53 15.62 -1.27
C VAL A 271 -5.64 16.60 -0.49
N GLN A 272 -5.48 16.40 0.82
CA GLN A 272 -4.58 17.21 1.64
C GLN A 272 -3.11 17.04 1.25
N LEU A 273 -2.69 15.87 0.76
CA LEU A 273 -1.31 15.65 0.32
C LEU A 273 -0.88 16.58 -0.82
N ILE A 274 -1.82 17.07 -1.64
CA ILE A 274 -1.54 18.05 -2.71
C ILE A 274 -1.09 19.41 -2.16
N LYS A 275 -1.44 19.73 -0.91
CA LYS A 275 -1.22 21.06 -0.33
C LYS A 275 0.15 21.21 0.36
N TYR A 276 0.93 20.14 0.46
CA TYR A 276 2.31 20.20 0.95
C TYR A 276 3.24 20.77 -0.11
#